data_AF-A0A0N0RT41-F1
#
_entry.id   AF-A0A0N0RT41-F1
#
_cell.length_a   1.000
_cell.length_b   1.000
_cell.length_c   1.000
_cell.angle_alpha   90.00
_cell.angle_beta   90.00
_cell.angle_gamma   90.00
#
_symmetry.space_group_name_H-M   'P 1'
#
loop_
_entity.id
_entity.type
_entity.pdbx_description
1 polymer ?
#
loop_
_entity_poly.entity_id
_entity_poly.type
_entity_poly.pdbx_seq_one_letter_code
_entity_poly.pdbx_strand_id
1 'polypeptide(L)'
;MPSELAMAALDLCHADVEARQTLPADLASPPGRDKEHLLSFVDGDCEATVEEHFDFYRDPYRRGYAAPDGPRLHVSEKKDDVQYPSPDETVKINDRVQTLLTRLCAVIGQGLRYPNRCPLESIYRIYGQLPEPRMLHLTWQWRNRLLKIMGTPRKRDTESMLRYFALVGDVKNAGLTLRRSQWNFALAFATKYVARVSTQEMDAALRLWKEMERDAGIMGNDVTFNILFDVAAKAGNFTLADMIYREMEHRGIEFNRFHHISLIHYFGLRLDSDGIRAAYREMVESGEMVDTVALNCVISGLLRCGEESAAEQTYQRMKQGHLLVADIPHKDYMMNKVVTKVLMMFARISKQHPQLQKSLQGRLHLVPDLHTYKLLVDHYAIKLGNLPKVAQYLDEMKHLKIPIDATIFLSLLKGFYMHGGFAGSDWSQQRLEGVLSALYQAHDEHARGFRIDRWLVIWALRAVKKCSSDEELVKTFDLMSQRWDIKPDREPFMHAIFENILYNRDLRSSRGKWDEAPRRRSDIPGL
;
A
#
# COMPACT_ATOMS: atom_id res chain seq x y z
N MET A 1 2.22 27.56 0.42
CA MET A 1 1.11 26.58 0.43
C MET A 1 1.40 25.26 1.16
N PRO A 2 2.58 24.59 1.10
CA PRO A 2 2.88 23.49 2.04
C PRO A 2 3.04 23.98 3.49
N SER A 3 3.19 25.30 3.67
CA SER A 3 3.21 25.97 4.95
C SER A 3 1.86 25.94 5.66
N GLU A 4 0.70 26.03 5.01
CA GLU A 4 -0.55 26.25 5.74
C GLU A 4 -1.10 24.99 6.41
N LEU A 5 -1.05 23.82 5.76
CA LEU A 5 -1.45 22.57 6.40
C LEU A 5 -0.43 22.07 7.42
N ALA A 6 0.86 22.36 7.21
CA ALA A 6 1.92 22.05 8.17
C ALA A 6 1.95 23.04 9.35
N MET A 7 1.65 24.32 9.13
CA MET A 7 1.48 25.34 10.17
C MET A 7 0.20 25.10 10.93
N ALA A 8 -0.93 24.76 10.28
CA ALA A 8 -2.14 24.35 10.98
C ALA A 8 -1.90 23.09 11.84
N ALA A 9 -1.05 22.16 11.39
CA ALA A 9 -0.66 21.01 12.19
C ALA A 9 0.30 21.36 13.35
N LEU A 10 1.19 22.35 13.17
CA LEU A 10 2.07 22.88 14.22
C LEU A 10 1.28 23.70 15.27
N ASP A 11 0.37 24.57 14.82
CA ASP A 11 -0.51 25.38 15.66
C ASP A 11 -1.46 24.50 16.47
N LEU A 12 -1.95 23.39 15.90
CA LEU A 12 -2.77 22.41 16.62
C LEU A 12 -1.96 21.48 17.53
N CYS A 13 -0.65 21.31 17.29
CA CYS A 13 0.24 20.53 18.19
C CYS A 13 0.77 21.36 19.36
N HIS A 14 0.78 22.69 19.25
CA HIS A 14 1.19 23.60 20.33
C HIS A 14 0.03 24.09 21.23
N ALA A 15 -1.22 23.81 20.85
CA ALA A 15 -2.38 24.12 21.67
C ALA A 15 -2.57 23.08 22.80
N ASP A 16 -1.66 23.09 23.76
CA ASP A 16 -1.93 22.59 25.12
C ASP A 16 -2.95 23.54 25.78
N VAL A 17 -4.19 23.04 25.91
CA VAL A 17 -5.14 23.19 27.04
C VAL A 17 -5.55 24.58 27.57
N GLU A 18 -4.90 25.71 27.25
CA GLU A 18 -5.27 27.02 27.81
C GLU A 18 -5.35 28.14 26.75
N ALA A 19 -6.42 28.15 25.95
CA ALA A 19 -6.88 29.36 25.28
C ALA A 19 -8.37 29.25 24.96
N ARG A 20 -9.22 29.58 25.95
CA ARG A 20 -10.56 30.06 25.67
C ARG A 20 -10.43 31.45 25.05
N GLN A 21 -11.17 31.66 23.96
CA GLN A 21 -11.45 32.92 23.27
C GLN A 21 -10.43 33.32 22.17
N THR A 22 -11.02 33.66 21.02
CA THR A 22 -10.44 34.23 19.79
C THR A 22 -9.63 33.31 18.87
N LEU A 23 -10.32 32.43 18.14
CA LEU A 23 -9.90 32.05 16.78
C LEU A 23 -10.22 33.23 15.85
N PRO A 24 -9.28 33.72 15.02
CA PRO A 24 -9.54 34.80 14.07
C PRO A 24 -10.54 34.33 13.00
N ALA A 25 -11.57 35.15 12.77
CA ALA A 25 -12.73 34.86 11.93
C ALA A 25 -12.52 35.06 10.43
N ASP A 26 -11.28 35.28 9.96
CA ASP A 26 -11.01 35.67 8.57
C ASP A 26 -10.20 34.63 7.80
N LEU A 27 -10.81 33.47 7.57
CA LEU A 27 -10.57 32.62 6.41
C LEU A 27 -11.93 32.02 6.06
N ALA A 28 -12.56 32.50 4.99
CA ALA A 28 -13.85 32.00 4.51
C ALA A 28 -13.79 30.46 4.48
N SER A 29 -14.49 29.83 5.42
CA SER A 29 -14.50 28.38 5.55
C SER A 29 -15.16 27.84 4.28
N PRO A 30 -14.55 26.91 3.53
CA PRO A 30 -15.27 26.23 2.47
C PRO A 30 -16.53 25.61 3.08
N PRO A 31 -17.68 25.63 2.38
CA PRO A 31 -18.93 25.12 2.93
C PRO A 31 -18.68 23.72 3.48
N GLY A 32 -18.90 23.55 4.79
CA GLY A 32 -18.68 22.28 5.47
C GLY A 32 -19.43 21.18 4.73
N ARG A 33 -18.76 20.06 4.45
CA ARG A 33 -19.39 18.96 3.74
C ARG A 33 -20.17 18.11 4.72
N ASP A 34 -21.47 18.03 4.50
CA ASP A 34 -22.38 17.25 5.33
C ASP A 34 -22.28 15.75 5.02
N LYS A 35 -22.66 14.91 5.99
CA LYS A 35 -22.64 13.44 5.83
C LYS A 35 -23.45 13.00 4.60
N GLU A 36 -24.62 13.61 4.37
CA GLU A 36 -25.46 13.35 3.19
C GLU A 36 -24.73 13.64 1.88
N HIS A 37 -23.95 14.74 1.83
CA HIS A 37 -23.15 15.06 0.66
C HIS A 37 -22.06 14.01 0.41
N LEU A 38 -21.41 13.49 1.47
CA LEU A 38 -20.44 12.40 1.34
C LEU A 38 -21.10 11.10 0.87
N LEU A 39 -22.22 10.71 1.47
CA LEU A 39 -22.97 9.52 1.05
C LEU A 39 -23.41 9.60 -0.41
N SER A 40 -23.73 10.80 -0.88
CA SER A 40 -24.08 11.01 -2.27
C SER A 40 -22.95 10.59 -3.23
N PHE A 41 -21.66 10.59 -2.85
CA PHE A 41 -20.59 10.20 -3.76
C PHE A 41 -20.75 8.79 -4.34
N VAL A 42 -21.42 7.89 -3.61
CA VAL A 42 -21.58 6.49 -3.98
C VAL A 42 -23.07 6.18 -4.01
N ASP A 43 -23.63 6.09 -5.22
CA ASP A 43 -25.05 5.82 -5.42
C ASP A 43 -25.42 4.38 -5.03
N GLY A 44 -26.61 4.19 -4.42
CA GLY A 44 -27.25 2.91 -4.18
C GLY A 44 -28.09 2.86 -2.89
N ASP A 45 -29.37 2.49 -3.02
CA ASP A 45 -30.31 2.21 -1.92
C ASP A 45 -29.99 0.85 -1.26
N CYS A 46 -28.73 0.61 -0.90
CA CYS A 46 -28.36 -0.62 -0.21
C CYS A 46 -28.68 -0.45 1.28
N GLU A 47 -29.91 -0.60 1.76
CA GLU A 47 -30.22 -0.44 3.20
C GLU A 47 -29.50 -1.46 4.11
N ALA A 48 -28.92 -2.51 3.52
CA ALA A 48 -28.23 -3.57 4.22
C ALA A 48 -26.98 -3.10 4.96
N THR A 49 -26.74 -3.71 6.12
CA THR A 49 -25.54 -3.45 6.95
C THR A 49 -24.37 -4.30 6.46
N VAL A 50 -23.14 -3.86 6.75
CA VAL A 50 -21.93 -4.63 6.37
C VAL A 50 -21.95 -6.06 6.90
N GLU A 51 -22.50 -6.27 8.11
CA GLU A 51 -22.67 -7.59 8.72
C GLU A 51 -23.52 -8.54 7.86
N GLU A 52 -24.53 -8.03 7.16
CA GLU A 52 -25.44 -8.84 6.33
C GLU A 52 -24.78 -9.35 5.05
N HIS A 53 -23.72 -8.69 4.59
CA HIS A 53 -22.94 -9.09 3.41
C HIS A 53 -21.88 -10.16 3.70
N PHE A 54 -21.65 -10.48 4.97
CA PHE A 54 -20.78 -11.57 5.35
C PHE A 54 -21.53 -12.90 5.26
N ASP A 55 -21.09 -13.78 4.34
CA ASP A 55 -21.61 -15.14 4.19
C ASP A 55 -21.12 -16.00 5.35
N PHE A 56 -21.74 -15.80 6.50
CA PHE A 56 -21.46 -16.60 7.66
C PHE A 56 -22.02 -17.99 7.42
N TYR A 57 -21.17 -18.92 6.97
CA TYR A 57 -21.44 -20.34 7.18
C TYR A 57 -21.68 -20.53 8.69
N ARG A 58 -22.96 -20.55 9.08
CA ARG A 58 -23.38 -20.96 10.42
C ARG A 58 -23.09 -22.45 10.45
N ASP A 59 -21.91 -22.81 10.96
CA ASP A 59 -21.66 -24.20 11.34
C ASP A 59 -22.81 -24.65 12.27
N PRO A 60 -23.64 -25.62 11.86
CA PRO A 60 -24.73 -26.13 12.70
C PRO A 60 -24.21 -26.72 14.02
N TYR A 61 -22.92 -27.04 14.07
CA TYR A 61 -22.21 -27.38 15.29
C TYR A 61 -21.53 -26.12 15.80
N ARG A 62 -22.28 -25.22 16.46
CA ARG A 62 -21.69 -24.20 17.35
C ARG A 62 -20.92 -24.90 18.48
N ARG A 63 -19.75 -25.45 18.18
CA ARG A 63 -18.62 -25.40 19.09
C ARG A 63 -18.10 -23.99 18.91
N GLY A 64 -18.78 -23.04 19.56
CA GLY A 64 -18.13 -21.77 19.91
C GLY A 64 -16.72 -22.14 20.37
N TYR A 65 -15.73 -21.43 19.84
CA TYR A 65 -14.32 -21.72 20.11
C TYR A 65 -14.20 -22.18 21.55
N ALA A 66 -13.52 -23.31 21.79
CA ALA A 66 -13.09 -23.61 23.13
C ALA A 66 -12.50 -22.30 23.66
N ALA A 67 -13.08 -21.77 24.75
CA ALA A 67 -12.45 -20.67 25.46
C ALA A 67 -10.98 -21.06 25.56
N PRO A 68 -10.03 -20.14 25.31
CA PRO A 68 -8.64 -20.50 25.45
C PRO A 68 -8.46 -21.06 26.86
N ASP A 69 -8.36 -22.39 26.98
CA ASP A 69 -7.86 -23.09 28.15
C ASP A 69 -6.36 -22.81 28.14
N GLY A 70 -6.04 -21.53 28.34
CA GLY A 70 -4.72 -21.08 28.64
C GLY A 70 -4.44 -21.46 30.09
N PRO A 71 -3.22 -21.90 30.41
CA PRO A 71 -2.81 -21.91 31.80
C PRO A 71 -3.05 -20.50 32.36
N ARG A 72 -3.66 -20.39 33.56
CA ARG A 72 -3.72 -19.13 34.31
C ARG A 72 -2.29 -18.71 34.68
N LEU A 73 -1.57 -18.15 33.72
CA LEU A 73 -0.27 -17.55 33.93
C LEU A 73 -0.55 -16.13 34.41
N HIS A 74 -0.51 -15.95 35.73
CA HIS A 74 -0.36 -14.62 36.31
C HIS A 74 1.00 -14.07 35.86
N VAL A 75 0.96 -13.00 35.06
CA VAL A 75 2.12 -12.12 34.92
C VAL A 75 2.44 -11.61 36.32
N SER A 76 3.64 -11.89 36.80
CA SER A 76 4.09 -11.36 38.08
C SER A 76 4.06 -9.84 38.01
N GLU A 77 3.29 -9.21 38.91
CA GLU A 77 3.22 -7.75 39.05
C GLU A 77 4.48 -7.16 39.73
N LYS A 78 5.50 -7.98 40.00
CA LYS A 78 6.75 -7.53 40.58
C LYS A 78 7.55 -6.73 39.55
N LYS A 79 7.86 -5.49 39.91
CA LYS A 79 8.71 -4.56 39.14
C LYS A 79 10.06 -5.16 38.74
N ASP A 80 10.52 -6.18 39.45
CA ASP A 80 11.83 -6.82 39.29
C ASP A 80 11.89 -7.83 38.13
N ASP A 81 10.74 -8.41 37.72
CA ASP A 81 10.67 -9.34 36.58
C ASP A 81 10.76 -8.62 35.21
N VAL A 82 10.83 -7.28 35.23
CA VAL A 82 11.03 -6.39 34.07
C VAL A 82 12.40 -5.70 34.12
N GLN A 83 13.18 -5.87 35.19
CA GLN A 83 14.50 -5.23 35.31
C GLN A 83 15.53 -5.99 34.47
N TYR A 84 15.97 -5.32 33.41
CA TYR A 84 17.15 -5.73 32.65
C TYR A 84 18.41 -5.52 33.50
N PRO A 85 19.46 -6.35 33.30
CA PRO A 85 20.73 -6.18 33.96
C PRO A 85 21.27 -4.76 33.77
N SER A 86 21.88 -4.22 34.83
CA SER A 86 22.51 -2.91 34.80
C SER A 86 23.67 -2.86 33.79
N PRO A 87 24.11 -1.67 33.32
CA PRO A 87 25.26 -1.55 32.41
C PRO A 87 26.53 -2.25 32.92
N ASP A 88 26.67 -2.39 34.24
CA ASP A 88 27.79 -3.06 34.90
C ASP A 88 27.62 -4.60 34.95
N GLU A 89 26.39 -5.10 34.80
CA GLU A 89 26.05 -6.53 34.79
C GLU A 89 26.06 -7.14 33.38
N THR A 90 26.05 -6.32 32.33
CA THR A 90 26.16 -6.78 30.95
C THR A 90 27.62 -6.91 30.52
N VAL A 91 28.05 -8.14 30.21
CA VAL A 91 29.27 -8.57 29.47
C VAL A 91 30.39 -7.52 29.40
N LYS A 92 31.53 -7.77 30.08
CA LYS A 92 32.76 -6.94 30.02
C LYS A 92 32.98 -6.32 28.64
N ILE A 93 32.68 -5.04 28.50
CA ILE A 93 32.66 -4.36 27.20
C ILE A 93 34.08 -3.93 26.85
N ASN A 94 34.67 -4.56 25.84
CA ASN A 94 35.96 -4.14 25.28
C ASN A 94 35.85 -2.74 24.63
N ASP A 95 36.92 -1.95 24.65
CA ASP A 95 36.97 -0.59 24.05
C ASP A 95 36.50 -0.56 22.59
N ARG A 96 36.79 -1.62 21.84
CA ARG A 96 36.35 -1.79 20.45
C ARG A 96 34.82 -1.91 20.33
N VAL A 97 34.17 -2.61 21.26
CA VAL A 97 32.70 -2.76 21.31
C VAL A 97 32.06 -1.45 21.76
N GLN A 98 32.62 -0.75 22.76
CA GLN A 98 32.14 0.57 23.16
C GLN A 98 32.17 1.59 22.00
N THR A 99 33.24 1.58 21.21
CA THR A 99 33.36 2.45 20.03
C THR A 99 32.27 2.15 19.00
N LEU A 100 32.01 0.87 18.72
CA LEU A 100 30.94 0.44 17.82
C LEU A 100 29.55 0.81 18.34
N LEU A 101 29.29 0.62 19.63
CA LEU A 101 28.02 0.99 20.28
C LEU A 101 27.77 2.50 20.22
N THR A 102 28.78 3.31 20.51
CA THR A 102 28.70 4.77 20.44
C THR A 102 28.37 5.23 19.02
N ARG A 103 29.05 4.67 18.02
CA ARG A 103 28.78 4.92 16.61
C ARG A 103 27.38 4.49 16.21
N LEU A 104 26.95 3.29 16.60
CA LEU A 104 25.62 2.76 16.30
C LEU A 104 24.52 3.65 16.89
N CYS A 105 24.65 4.04 18.15
CA CYS A 105 23.71 4.93 18.83
C CYS A 105 23.63 6.31 18.17
N ALA A 106 24.77 6.89 17.77
CA ALA A 106 24.81 8.15 17.04
C ALA A 106 24.07 8.07 15.70
N VAL A 107 24.32 7.01 14.92
CA VAL A 107 23.69 6.80 13.61
C VAL A 107 22.19 6.54 13.75
N ILE A 108 21.75 5.74 14.73
CA ILE A 108 20.32 5.53 15.02
C ILE A 108 19.65 6.87 15.41
N GLY A 109 20.29 7.65 16.28
CA GLY A 109 19.79 8.96 16.71
C GLY A 109 19.64 9.93 15.53
N GLN A 110 20.63 10.00 14.65
CA GLN A 110 20.57 10.80 13.42
C GLN A 110 19.49 10.29 12.47
N GLY A 111 19.36 8.98 12.29
CA GLY A 111 18.35 8.39 11.41
C GLY A 111 16.91 8.61 11.87
N LEU A 112 16.67 8.66 13.20
CA LEU A 112 15.34 9.00 13.74
C LEU A 112 14.97 10.47 13.54
N ARG A 113 15.95 11.38 13.58
CA ARG A 113 15.75 12.83 13.34
C ARG A 113 15.68 13.16 11.85
N TYR A 114 16.53 12.52 11.06
CA TYR A 114 16.69 12.76 9.62
C TYR A 114 16.67 11.44 8.84
N PRO A 115 15.48 10.86 8.59
CA PRO A 115 15.34 9.58 7.86
C PRO A 115 15.93 9.61 6.44
N ASN A 116 16.18 10.80 5.89
CA ASN A 116 16.66 11.01 4.53
C ASN A 116 18.18 10.92 4.41
N ARG A 117 18.92 11.10 5.51
CA ARG A 117 20.38 11.21 5.50
C ARG A 117 21.10 9.92 5.91
N CYS A 118 20.36 8.92 6.38
CA CYS A 118 20.93 7.70 6.92
C CYS A 118 20.35 6.45 6.24
N PRO A 119 21.11 5.76 5.38
CA PRO A 119 20.69 4.48 4.81
C PRO A 119 20.57 3.40 5.89
N LEU A 120 19.46 2.64 5.89
CA LEU A 120 19.24 1.53 6.84
C LEU A 120 20.32 0.44 6.75
N GLU A 121 20.90 0.25 5.57
CA GLU A 121 22.03 -0.64 5.35
C GLU A 121 23.23 -0.27 6.22
N SER A 122 23.53 1.03 6.34
CA SER A 122 24.65 1.49 7.15
C SER A 122 24.43 1.19 8.63
N ILE A 123 23.19 1.30 9.12
CA ILE A 123 22.82 0.96 10.50
C ILE A 123 22.99 -0.55 10.72
N TYR A 124 22.41 -1.37 9.84
CA TYR A 124 22.47 -2.83 9.96
C TYR A 124 23.91 -3.36 9.86
N ARG A 125 24.74 -2.77 9.00
CA ARG A 125 26.16 -3.13 8.87
C ARG A 125 26.95 -2.88 10.15
N ILE A 126 26.73 -1.74 10.81
CA ILE A 126 27.39 -1.44 12.10
C ILE A 126 26.88 -2.40 13.18
N TYR A 127 25.57 -2.66 13.21
CA TYR A 127 24.99 -3.65 14.13
C TYR A 127 25.58 -5.06 13.93
N GLY A 128 25.75 -5.50 12.68
CA GLY A 128 26.35 -6.81 12.37
C GLY A 128 27.81 -6.98 12.78
N GLN A 129 28.54 -5.89 13.06
CA GLN A 129 29.91 -5.91 13.57
C GLN A 129 29.99 -6.18 15.09
N LEU A 130 28.85 -6.14 15.80
CA LEU A 130 28.82 -6.47 17.22
C LEU A 130 29.00 -8.00 17.42
N PRO A 131 29.71 -8.42 18.47
CA PRO A 131 29.82 -9.83 18.82
C PRO A 131 28.46 -10.40 19.27
N GLU A 132 28.25 -11.70 19.05
CA GLU A 132 27.06 -12.40 19.54
C GLU A 132 27.20 -12.73 21.03
N PRO A 133 26.12 -12.59 21.84
CA PRO A 133 24.76 -12.17 21.50
C PRO A 133 24.59 -10.63 21.42
N ARG A 134 24.32 -10.12 20.20
CA ARG A 134 24.35 -8.68 19.88
C ARG A 134 23.38 -7.83 20.68
N MET A 135 22.16 -8.34 20.91
CA MET A 135 21.09 -7.59 21.57
C MET A 135 21.34 -7.33 23.06
N LEU A 136 22.20 -8.10 23.72
CA LEU A 136 22.54 -7.90 25.12
C LEU A 136 23.50 -6.72 25.33
N HIS A 137 24.25 -6.32 24.30
CA HIS A 137 25.12 -5.14 24.36
C HIS A 137 24.35 -3.81 24.26
N LEU A 138 23.07 -3.84 23.89
CA LEU A 138 22.24 -2.66 23.72
C LEU A 138 21.31 -2.48 24.92
N THR A 139 21.29 -1.27 25.48
CA THR A 139 20.27 -0.91 26.47
C THR A 139 18.87 -0.99 25.85
N TRP A 140 17.84 -1.18 26.69
CA TRP A 140 16.46 -1.33 26.23
C TRP A 140 16.00 -0.15 25.35
N GLN A 141 16.45 1.07 25.66
CA GLN A 141 16.12 2.27 24.90
C GLN A 141 16.67 2.20 23.48
N TRP A 142 17.93 1.80 23.33
CA TRP A 142 18.58 1.67 22.03
C TRP A 142 18.08 0.48 21.23
N ARG A 143 17.77 -0.65 21.88
CA ARG A 143 17.05 -1.78 21.25
C ARG A 143 15.73 -1.34 20.65
N ASN A 144 14.92 -0.60 21.41
CA ASN A 144 13.63 -0.10 20.92
C ASN A 144 13.77 0.90 19.77
N ARG A 145 14.76 1.80 19.85
CA ARG A 145 15.05 2.77 18.77
C ARG A 145 15.52 2.06 17.51
N LEU A 146 16.39 1.06 17.63
CA LEU A 146 16.87 0.23 16.52
C LEU A 146 15.72 -0.52 15.85
N LEU A 147 14.88 -1.22 16.62
CA LEU A 147 13.73 -1.93 16.08
C LEU A 147 12.70 -0.97 15.47
N LYS A 148 12.55 0.25 16.00
CA LYS A 148 11.66 1.26 15.43
C LYS A 148 12.16 1.75 14.07
N ILE A 149 13.43 2.14 13.96
CA ILE A 149 13.96 2.67 12.69
C ILE A 149 14.00 1.60 11.60
N MET A 150 14.41 0.38 11.95
CA MET A 150 14.41 -0.77 11.03
C MET A 150 13.00 -1.25 10.70
N GLY A 151 12.04 -1.04 11.62
CA GLY A 151 10.61 -1.33 11.47
C GLY A 151 9.87 -0.42 10.49
N THR A 152 10.39 0.79 10.24
CA THR A 152 9.72 1.82 9.44
C THR A 152 10.55 2.29 8.23
N PRO A 153 10.91 1.39 7.30
CA PRO A 153 11.65 1.78 6.12
C PRO A 153 10.83 2.69 5.20
N ARG A 154 11.54 3.38 4.30
CA ARG A 154 10.91 4.22 3.26
C ARG A 154 10.14 3.36 2.26
N LYS A 155 10.75 2.28 1.78
CA LYS A 155 10.12 1.29 0.93
C LYS A 155 10.24 -0.05 1.63
N ARG A 156 9.15 -0.81 1.67
CA ARG A 156 9.17 -2.19 2.18
C ARG A 156 9.66 -3.07 1.03
N ASP A 157 10.94 -3.41 1.06
CA ASP A 157 11.57 -4.35 0.15
C ASP A 157 11.99 -5.61 0.90
N THR A 158 12.30 -6.66 0.14
CA THR A 158 12.75 -7.95 0.67
C THR A 158 13.99 -7.79 1.55
N GLU A 159 14.89 -6.87 1.20
CA GLU A 159 16.10 -6.63 2.00
C GLU A 159 15.79 -6.02 3.36
N SER A 160 14.91 -5.01 3.44
CA SER A 160 14.48 -4.46 4.74
C SER A 160 13.73 -5.49 5.58
N MET A 161 12.92 -6.34 4.95
CA MET A 161 12.25 -7.46 5.61
C MET A 161 13.26 -8.42 6.24
N LEU A 162 14.24 -8.90 5.47
CA LEU A 162 15.26 -9.85 5.96
C LEU A 162 16.08 -9.26 7.12
N ARG A 163 16.50 -8.00 6.99
CA ARG A 163 17.21 -7.28 8.08
C ARG A 163 16.35 -7.18 9.34
N TYR A 164 15.05 -6.90 9.20
CA TYR A 164 14.15 -6.81 10.34
C TYR A 164 13.93 -8.18 11.03
N PHE A 165 13.74 -9.25 10.26
CA PHE A 165 13.60 -10.59 10.84
C PHE A 165 14.88 -11.11 11.47
N ALA A 166 16.06 -10.74 10.95
CA ALA A 166 17.33 -11.03 11.61
C ALA A 166 17.42 -10.36 12.99
N LEU A 167 17.00 -9.09 13.10
CA LEU A 167 16.91 -8.39 14.39
C LEU A 167 15.91 -9.06 15.34
N VAL A 168 14.74 -9.48 14.85
CA VAL A 168 13.75 -10.23 15.64
C VAL A 168 14.31 -11.57 16.12
N GLY A 169 15.04 -12.28 15.27
CA GLY A 169 15.73 -13.52 15.61
C GLY A 169 16.76 -13.29 16.73
N ASP A 170 17.60 -12.26 16.60
CA ASP A 170 18.59 -11.90 17.62
C ASP A 170 17.95 -11.53 18.98
N VAL A 171 16.79 -10.86 18.97
CA VAL A 171 16.03 -10.55 20.19
C VAL A 171 15.56 -11.84 20.86
N LYS A 172 14.95 -12.74 20.09
CA LYS A 172 14.45 -14.03 20.61
C LYS A 172 15.58 -14.93 21.10
N ASN A 173 16.68 -15.03 20.34
CA ASN A 173 17.87 -15.82 20.71
C ASN A 173 18.52 -15.30 22.00
N ALA A 174 18.42 -14.00 22.28
CA ALA A 174 18.87 -13.39 23.52
C ALA A 174 17.88 -13.55 24.70
N GLY A 175 16.78 -14.30 24.52
CA GLY A 175 15.73 -14.49 25.54
C GLY A 175 14.91 -13.23 25.82
N LEU A 176 14.90 -12.28 24.90
CA LEU A 176 14.24 -10.99 25.07
C LEU A 176 12.83 -11.00 24.45
N THR A 177 11.92 -10.22 25.04
CA THR A 177 10.55 -10.07 24.53
C THR A 177 10.42 -8.90 23.58
N LEU A 178 9.58 -9.06 22.55
CA LEU A 178 9.20 -7.99 21.62
C LEU A 178 7.99 -7.23 22.16
N ARG A 179 7.91 -5.93 21.93
CA ARG A 179 6.70 -5.12 22.19
C ARG A 179 5.64 -5.36 21.12
N ARG A 180 4.37 -5.09 21.45
CA ARG A 180 3.24 -5.14 20.49
C ARG A 180 3.54 -4.41 19.17
N SER A 181 4.12 -3.21 19.23
CA SER A 181 4.48 -2.45 18.02
C SER A 181 5.55 -3.14 17.15
N GLN A 182 6.47 -3.88 17.77
CA GLN A 182 7.54 -4.61 17.08
C GLN A 182 6.98 -5.87 16.41
N TRP A 183 6.08 -6.58 17.09
CA TRP A 183 5.28 -7.64 16.47
C TRP A 183 4.48 -7.15 15.27
N ASN A 184 3.83 -5.99 15.39
CA ASN A 184 3.09 -5.39 14.27
C ASN A 184 4.00 -5.02 13.09
N PHE A 185 5.26 -4.61 13.33
CA PHE A 185 6.23 -4.43 12.26
C PHE A 185 6.60 -5.77 11.62
N ALA A 186 6.85 -6.82 12.40
CA ALA A 186 7.14 -8.17 11.88
C ALA A 186 5.99 -8.69 11.00
N LEU A 187 4.74 -8.57 11.48
CA LEU A 187 3.53 -8.92 10.75
C LEU A 187 3.40 -8.12 9.43
N ALA A 188 3.63 -6.80 9.49
CA ALA A 188 3.59 -5.97 8.29
C ALA A 188 4.69 -6.34 7.27
N PHE A 189 5.87 -6.74 7.75
CA PHE A 189 6.97 -7.19 6.90
C PHE A 189 6.73 -8.55 6.27
N ALA A 190 6.13 -9.50 7.00
CA ALA A 190 5.74 -10.80 6.45
C ALA A 190 4.72 -10.70 5.31
N THR A 191 3.95 -9.61 5.26
CA THR A 191 2.80 -9.49 4.34
C THR A 191 3.00 -8.47 3.22
N LYS A 192 3.73 -7.38 3.45
CA LYS A 192 3.77 -6.20 2.55
C LYS A 192 5.11 -6.02 1.79
N TYR A 193 5.93 -7.07 1.68
CA TYR A 193 7.18 -7.05 0.91
C TYR A 193 6.99 -7.51 -0.55
N VAL A 194 5.97 -8.32 -0.83
CA VAL A 194 5.63 -8.80 -2.18
C VAL A 194 4.59 -7.88 -2.82
N ALA A 195 4.64 -7.74 -4.14
CA ALA A 195 3.64 -6.97 -4.90
C ALA A 195 2.24 -7.62 -4.89
N ARG A 196 2.17 -8.96 -4.84
CA ARG A 196 0.93 -9.74 -4.75
C ARG A 196 1.03 -10.69 -3.57
N VAL A 197 0.07 -10.59 -2.66
CA VAL A 197 -0.04 -11.48 -1.50
C VAL A 197 -0.49 -12.86 -1.98
N SER A 198 0.19 -13.90 -1.50
CA SER A 198 -0.19 -15.30 -1.70
C SER A 198 -0.59 -15.96 -0.37
N THR A 199 -0.98 -17.22 -0.43
CA THR A 199 -1.24 -18.04 0.76
C THR A 199 -0.02 -18.16 1.67
N GLN A 200 1.19 -18.10 1.12
CA GLN A 200 2.43 -18.19 1.90
C GLN A 200 2.60 -17.01 2.86
N GLU A 201 2.36 -15.78 2.39
CA GLU A 201 2.42 -14.58 3.23
C GLU A 201 1.32 -14.57 4.30
N MET A 202 0.12 -15.05 3.94
CA MET A 202 -1.00 -15.22 4.86
C MET A 202 -0.63 -16.21 5.98
N ASP A 203 -0.11 -17.39 5.64
CA ASP A 203 0.29 -18.40 6.62
C ASP A 203 1.43 -17.91 7.52
N ALA A 204 2.38 -17.15 6.96
CA ALA A 204 3.44 -16.52 7.74
C ALA A 204 2.88 -15.50 8.75
N ALA A 205 1.91 -14.68 8.34
CA ALA A 205 1.25 -13.72 9.23
C ALA A 205 0.48 -14.42 10.36
N LEU A 206 -0.27 -15.49 10.04
CA LEU A 206 -1.00 -16.27 11.04
C LEU A 206 -0.06 -16.97 12.04
N ARG A 207 1.08 -17.50 11.56
CA ARG A 207 2.11 -18.07 12.45
C ARG A 207 2.68 -17.02 13.40
N LEU A 208 3.02 -15.84 12.91
CA LEU A 208 3.53 -14.74 13.73
C LEU A 208 2.48 -14.23 14.74
N TRP A 209 1.22 -14.17 14.35
CA TRP A 209 0.13 -13.78 15.25
C TRP A 209 -0.08 -14.83 16.35
N LYS A 210 -0.07 -16.12 15.99
CA LYS A 210 -0.14 -17.22 16.96
C LYS A 210 1.01 -17.16 17.97
N GLU A 211 2.23 -16.93 17.50
CA GLU A 211 3.41 -16.79 18.35
C GLU A 211 3.30 -15.55 19.27
N MET A 212 2.84 -14.43 18.72
CA MET A 212 2.63 -13.18 19.47
C MET A 212 1.63 -13.36 20.62
N GLU A 213 0.48 -14.01 20.39
CA GLU A 213 -0.55 -14.16 21.42
C GLU A 213 -0.30 -15.36 22.35
N ARG A 214 0.11 -16.52 21.82
CA ARG A 214 0.26 -17.76 22.62
C ARG A 214 1.60 -17.86 23.33
N ASP A 215 2.69 -17.59 22.62
CA ASP A 215 4.03 -17.85 23.14
C ASP A 215 4.57 -16.62 23.88
N ALA A 216 4.32 -15.42 23.36
CA ALA A 216 4.74 -14.17 23.98
C ALA A 216 3.70 -13.54 24.93
N GLY A 217 2.44 -14.00 24.92
CA GLY A 217 1.37 -13.48 25.77
C GLY A 217 0.95 -12.03 25.45
N ILE A 218 1.21 -11.56 24.22
CA ILE A 218 0.93 -10.18 23.82
C ILE A 218 -0.30 -10.14 22.94
N MET A 219 -1.40 -9.63 23.48
CA MET A 219 -2.66 -9.48 22.73
C MET A 219 -2.50 -8.55 21.53
N GLY A 220 -3.05 -8.96 20.38
CA GLY A 220 -3.19 -8.14 19.18
C GLY A 220 -4.08 -6.92 19.40
N ASN A 221 -3.86 -5.87 18.62
CA ASN A 221 -4.71 -4.68 18.60
C ASN A 221 -5.26 -4.40 17.20
N ASP A 222 -5.98 -3.29 17.04
CA ASP A 222 -6.46 -2.76 15.75
C ASP A 222 -5.44 -2.87 14.61
N VAL A 223 -4.17 -2.54 14.86
CA VAL A 223 -3.11 -2.64 13.85
C VAL A 223 -2.81 -4.10 13.47
N THR A 224 -2.77 -5.01 14.45
CA THR A 224 -2.56 -6.45 14.21
C THR A 224 -3.67 -7.00 13.34
N PHE A 225 -4.91 -6.79 13.73
CA PHE A 225 -6.08 -7.34 13.04
C PHE A 225 -6.31 -6.71 11.67
N ASN A 226 -5.99 -5.42 11.48
CA ASN A 226 -6.01 -4.79 10.16
C ASN A 226 -4.98 -5.41 9.20
N ILE A 227 -3.81 -5.83 9.69
CA ILE A 227 -2.82 -6.54 8.85
C ILE A 227 -3.34 -7.93 8.49
N LEU A 228 -3.91 -8.66 9.46
CA LEU A 228 -4.45 -10.01 9.26
C LEU A 228 -5.64 -10.00 8.29
N PHE A 229 -6.54 -9.04 8.41
CA PHE A 229 -7.68 -8.87 7.51
C PHE A 229 -7.21 -8.54 6.08
N ASP A 230 -6.31 -7.55 5.93
CA ASP A 230 -5.78 -7.14 4.63
C ASP A 230 -5.05 -8.28 3.90
N VAL A 231 -4.26 -9.09 4.62
CA VAL A 231 -3.57 -10.24 4.02
C VAL A 231 -4.53 -11.36 3.64
N ALA A 232 -5.52 -11.68 4.48
CA ALA A 232 -6.52 -12.70 4.18
C ALA A 232 -7.36 -12.32 2.94
N ALA A 233 -7.84 -11.07 2.89
CA ALA A 233 -8.58 -10.55 1.75
C ALA A 233 -7.76 -10.62 0.45
N LYS A 234 -6.50 -10.14 0.47
CA LYS A 234 -5.63 -10.14 -0.72
C LYS A 234 -5.16 -11.53 -1.16
N ALA A 235 -5.06 -12.48 -0.22
CA ALA A 235 -4.82 -13.89 -0.54
C ALA A 235 -6.05 -14.58 -1.17
N GLY A 236 -7.23 -13.94 -1.14
CA GLY A 236 -8.49 -14.50 -1.62
C GLY A 236 -9.15 -15.47 -0.64
N ASN A 237 -8.67 -15.53 0.61
CA ASN A 237 -9.27 -16.36 1.65
C ASN A 237 -10.32 -15.55 2.41
N PHE A 238 -11.49 -15.40 1.79
CA PHE A 238 -12.56 -14.55 2.31
C PHE A 238 -13.16 -15.09 3.61
N THR A 239 -13.28 -16.42 3.76
CA THR A 239 -13.80 -17.03 5.01
C THR A 239 -12.94 -16.69 6.22
N LEU A 240 -11.61 -16.67 6.05
CA LEU A 240 -10.70 -16.23 7.10
C LEU A 240 -10.86 -14.72 7.38
N ALA A 241 -11.04 -13.90 6.35
CA ALA A 241 -11.28 -12.46 6.54
C ALA A 241 -12.56 -12.20 7.35
N ASP A 242 -13.63 -12.96 7.09
CA ASP A 242 -14.91 -12.88 7.82
C ASP A 242 -14.75 -13.29 9.28
N MET A 243 -13.97 -14.36 9.54
CA MET A 243 -13.62 -14.77 10.89
C MET A 243 -12.81 -13.69 11.63
N ILE A 244 -11.86 -13.05 10.94
CA ILE A 244 -11.05 -11.97 11.52
C ILE A 244 -11.93 -10.76 11.85
N TYR A 245 -12.86 -10.39 10.97
CA TYR A 245 -13.83 -9.32 11.21
C TYR A 245 -14.63 -9.59 12.50
N ARG A 246 -15.23 -10.78 12.61
CA ARG A 246 -15.96 -11.19 13.82
C ARG A 246 -15.11 -11.20 15.08
N GLU A 247 -13.85 -11.63 14.98
CA GLU A 247 -12.94 -11.63 16.12
C GLU A 247 -12.64 -10.20 16.59
N MET A 248 -12.54 -9.23 15.67
CA MET A 248 -12.41 -7.83 16.02
C MET A 248 -13.64 -7.31 16.77
N GLU A 249 -14.84 -7.62 16.28
CA GLU A 249 -16.10 -7.25 16.94
C GLU A 249 -16.22 -7.89 18.32
N HIS A 250 -15.95 -9.19 18.42
CA HIS A 250 -16.01 -9.95 19.68
C HIS A 250 -15.06 -9.38 20.73
N ARG A 251 -13.87 -8.93 20.31
CA ARG A 251 -12.87 -8.29 21.18
C ARG A 251 -13.15 -6.80 21.44
N GLY A 252 -14.21 -6.22 20.86
CA GLY A 252 -14.52 -4.80 20.96
C GLY A 252 -13.43 -3.91 20.35
N ILE A 253 -12.73 -4.38 19.33
CA ILE A 253 -11.71 -3.60 18.63
C ILE A 253 -12.41 -2.62 17.68
N GLU A 254 -12.34 -1.32 17.99
CA GLU A 254 -12.92 -0.29 17.14
C GLU A 254 -12.31 -0.29 15.73
N PHE A 255 -13.19 -0.23 14.73
CA PHE A 255 -12.77 -0.05 13.35
C PHE A 255 -12.26 1.37 13.13
N ASN A 256 -11.07 1.46 12.54
CA ASN A 256 -10.44 2.71 12.16
C ASN A 256 -10.48 2.87 10.64
N ARG A 257 -10.07 4.06 10.15
CA ARG A 257 -9.90 4.34 8.72
C ARG A 257 -9.31 3.21 7.89
N PHE A 258 -8.25 2.56 8.39
CA PHE A 258 -7.59 1.50 7.62
C PHE A 258 -8.50 0.28 7.45
N HIS A 259 -9.26 -0.06 8.49
CA HIS A 259 -10.21 -1.16 8.45
C HIS A 259 -11.30 -0.91 7.40
N HIS A 260 -11.95 0.26 7.41
CA HIS A 260 -13.00 0.57 6.45
C HIS A 260 -12.50 0.57 4.99
N ILE A 261 -11.32 1.12 4.72
CA ILE A 261 -10.72 1.05 3.38
C ILE A 261 -10.43 -0.41 2.99
N SER A 262 -9.95 -1.23 3.94
CA SER A 262 -9.74 -2.65 3.72
C SER A 262 -11.06 -3.42 3.48
N LEU A 263 -12.17 -3.05 4.14
CA LEU A 263 -13.49 -3.62 3.90
C LEU A 263 -14.00 -3.31 2.48
N ILE A 264 -13.94 -2.04 2.06
CA ILE A 264 -14.29 -1.62 0.69
C ILE A 264 -13.48 -2.44 -0.33
N HIS A 265 -12.17 -2.58 -0.10
CA HIS A 265 -11.31 -3.38 -0.97
C HIS A 265 -11.66 -4.87 -0.94
N TYR A 266 -12.01 -5.42 0.21
CA TYR A 266 -12.42 -6.81 0.41
C TYR A 266 -13.69 -7.14 -0.37
N PHE A 267 -14.75 -6.34 -0.26
CA PHE A 267 -15.98 -6.55 -1.02
C PHE A 267 -15.75 -6.41 -2.53
N GLY A 268 -14.91 -5.47 -2.96
CA GLY A 268 -14.47 -5.37 -4.36
C GLY A 268 -13.61 -6.54 -4.85
N LEU A 269 -12.99 -7.33 -3.96
CA LEU A 269 -12.34 -8.59 -4.32
C LEU A 269 -13.34 -9.76 -4.38
N ARG A 270 -14.41 -9.71 -3.59
CA ARG A 270 -15.55 -10.65 -3.65
C ARG A 270 -16.49 -10.40 -4.83
N LEU A 271 -16.31 -9.28 -5.54
CA LEU A 271 -17.22 -8.82 -6.59
C LEU A 271 -18.62 -8.51 -6.05
N ASP A 272 -18.70 -8.05 -4.81
CA ASP A 272 -19.93 -7.64 -4.13
C ASP A 272 -20.01 -6.12 -4.11
N SER A 273 -20.77 -5.54 -5.02
CA SER A 273 -20.91 -4.09 -5.16
C SER A 273 -21.78 -3.47 -4.06
N ASP A 274 -22.75 -4.22 -3.53
CA ASP A 274 -23.59 -3.76 -2.43
C ASP A 274 -22.82 -3.76 -1.11
N GLY A 275 -21.95 -4.74 -0.88
CA GLY A 275 -21.00 -4.75 0.24
C GLY A 275 -20.02 -3.57 0.18
N ILE A 276 -19.57 -3.16 -1.02
CA ILE A 276 -18.76 -1.94 -1.19
C ILE A 276 -19.53 -0.71 -0.69
N ARG A 277 -20.80 -0.57 -1.07
CA ARG A 277 -21.67 0.56 -0.67
C ARG A 277 -21.92 0.57 0.82
N ALA A 278 -22.22 -0.58 1.41
CA ALA A 278 -22.41 -0.74 2.84
C ALA A 278 -21.13 -0.35 3.61
N ALA A 279 -19.96 -0.83 3.18
CA ALA A 279 -18.68 -0.50 3.81
C ALA A 279 -18.31 0.99 3.69
N TYR A 280 -18.66 1.62 2.55
CA TYR A 280 -18.49 3.06 2.38
C TYR A 280 -19.42 3.86 3.29
N ARG A 281 -20.70 3.47 3.40
CA ARG A 281 -21.67 4.11 4.30
C ARG A 281 -21.19 4.03 5.74
N GLU A 282 -20.79 2.84 6.20
CA GLU A 282 -20.30 2.63 7.56
C GLU A 282 -19.09 3.55 7.87
N MET A 283 -18.19 3.74 6.92
CA MET A 283 -17.07 4.68 7.04
C MET A 283 -17.52 6.13 7.25
N VAL A 284 -18.55 6.57 6.52
CA VAL A 284 -19.08 7.94 6.63
C VAL A 284 -19.82 8.13 7.96
N GLU A 285 -20.61 7.13 8.35
CA GLU A 285 -21.42 7.16 9.56
C GLU A 285 -20.57 7.13 10.83
N SER A 286 -19.48 6.33 10.83
CA SER A 286 -18.53 6.21 11.94
C SER A 286 -17.70 7.47 12.21
N GLY A 287 -17.85 8.50 11.40
CA GLY A 287 -17.19 9.79 11.56
C GLY A 287 -15.74 9.81 11.04
N GLU A 288 -15.35 8.80 10.29
CA GLU A 288 -14.04 8.78 9.62
C GLU A 288 -14.00 9.81 8.49
N MET A 289 -12.79 10.29 8.20
CA MET A 289 -12.58 11.27 7.15
C MET A 289 -12.59 10.64 5.77
N VAL A 290 -13.41 11.14 4.85
CA VAL A 290 -13.38 10.69 3.45
C VAL A 290 -12.38 11.53 2.68
N ASP A 291 -11.51 10.89 1.90
CA ASP A 291 -10.55 11.54 1.01
C ASP A 291 -10.56 10.88 -0.38
N THR A 292 -9.76 11.41 -1.32
CA THR A 292 -9.56 10.82 -2.65
C THR A 292 -9.15 9.34 -2.60
N VAL A 293 -8.39 8.90 -1.58
CA VAL A 293 -7.96 7.49 -1.48
C VAL A 293 -9.14 6.55 -1.21
N ALA A 294 -10.05 6.95 -0.31
CA ALA A 294 -11.26 6.18 -0.03
C ALA A 294 -12.15 6.09 -1.27
N LEU A 295 -12.39 7.22 -1.96
CA LEU A 295 -13.20 7.24 -3.19
C LEU A 295 -12.56 6.44 -4.34
N ASN A 296 -11.23 6.51 -4.49
CA ASN A 296 -10.52 5.66 -5.46
C ASN A 296 -10.65 4.18 -5.14
N CYS A 297 -10.70 3.80 -3.86
CA CYS A 297 -10.95 2.43 -3.46
C CYS A 297 -12.35 1.97 -3.87
N VAL A 298 -13.37 2.83 -3.70
CA VAL A 298 -14.74 2.57 -4.15
C VAL A 298 -14.80 2.44 -5.67
N ILE A 299 -14.26 3.41 -6.43
CA ILE A 299 -14.17 3.37 -7.90
C ILE A 299 -13.50 2.07 -8.34
N SER A 300 -12.34 1.73 -7.77
CA SER A 300 -11.65 0.48 -8.10
C SER A 300 -12.48 -0.77 -7.81
N GLY A 301 -13.28 -0.77 -6.74
CA GLY A 301 -14.14 -1.89 -6.39
C GLY A 301 -15.33 -2.02 -7.36
N LEU A 302 -16.03 -0.91 -7.64
CA LEU A 302 -17.17 -0.88 -8.57
C LEU A 302 -16.74 -1.29 -9.99
N LEU A 303 -15.60 -0.81 -10.48
CA LEU A 303 -15.04 -1.22 -11.77
C LEU A 303 -14.74 -2.74 -11.81
N ARG A 304 -14.27 -3.33 -10.70
CA ARG A 304 -14.05 -4.79 -10.63
C ARG A 304 -15.37 -5.57 -10.69
N CYS A 305 -16.43 -5.04 -10.08
CA CYS A 305 -17.77 -5.63 -10.12
C CYS A 305 -18.46 -5.48 -11.48
N GLY A 306 -17.89 -4.70 -12.42
CA GLY A 306 -18.51 -4.41 -13.72
C GLY A 306 -19.63 -3.36 -13.62
N GLU A 307 -19.59 -2.50 -12.60
CA GLU A 307 -20.53 -1.38 -12.46
C GLU A 307 -19.87 -0.07 -12.89
N GLU A 308 -19.55 0.05 -14.19
CA GLU A 308 -18.85 1.23 -14.70
C GLU A 308 -19.67 2.52 -14.61
N SER A 309 -21.00 2.44 -14.67
CA SER A 309 -21.90 3.59 -14.52
C SER A 309 -21.79 4.22 -13.13
N ALA A 310 -21.82 3.41 -12.07
CA ALA A 310 -21.69 3.88 -10.69
C ALA A 310 -20.27 4.40 -10.39
N ALA A 311 -19.25 3.73 -10.93
CA ALA A 311 -17.87 4.21 -10.85
C ALA A 311 -17.70 5.57 -11.54
N GLU A 312 -18.32 5.75 -12.72
CA GLU A 312 -18.33 7.02 -13.44
C GLU A 312 -19.04 8.12 -12.66
N GLN A 313 -20.20 7.84 -12.07
CA GLN A 313 -20.93 8.81 -11.25
C GLN A 313 -20.08 9.29 -10.06
N THR A 314 -19.41 8.37 -9.37
CA THR A 314 -18.47 8.69 -8.28
C THR A 314 -17.35 9.62 -8.79
N TYR A 315 -16.76 9.28 -9.95
CA TYR A 315 -15.73 10.10 -10.60
C TYR A 315 -16.24 11.50 -10.99
N GLN A 316 -17.42 11.61 -11.59
CA GLN A 316 -17.99 12.90 -12.00
C GLN A 316 -18.25 13.80 -10.80
N ARG A 317 -18.70 13.25 -9.67
CA ARG A 317 -18.85 14.01 -8.41
C ARG A 317 -17.50 14.50 -7.87
N MET A 318 -16.44 13.68 -7.95
CA MET A 318 -15.08 14.14 -7.64
C MET A 318 -14.62 15.27 -8.57
N LYS A 319 -14.89 15.14 -9.88
CA LYS A 319 -14.50 16.12 -10.89
C LYS A 319 -15.17 17.48 -10.68
N GLN A 320 -16.44 17.51 -10.29
CA GLN A 320 -17.12 18.76 -9.92
C GLN A 320 -16.40 19.50 -8.77
N GLY A 321 -15.85 18.77 -7.80
CA GLY A 321 -15.04 19.33 -6.73
C GLY A 321 -13.66 19.85 -7.19
N HIS A 322 -13.13 19.35 -8.31
CA HIS A 322 -11.81 19.73 -8.83
C HIS A 322 -11.81 21.08 -9.54
N LEU A 323 -12.92 21.47 -10.16
CA LEU A 323 -13.09 22.80 -10.77
C LEU A 323 -12.94 23.97 -9.76
N LEU A 324 -12.93 23.65 -8.45
CA LEU A 324 -12.83 24.61 -7.35
C LEU A 324 -11.39 24.72 -6.79
N VAL A 325 -10.43 23.92 -7.25
CA VAL A 325 -9.09 23.83 -6.65
C VAL A 325 -8.01 24.17 -7.69
N ALA A 326 -7.15 25.14 -7.38
CA ALA A 326 -6.17 25.70 -8.31
C ALA A 326 -4.94 24.82 -8.58
N ASP A 327 -4.53 23.95 -7.64
CA ASP A 327 -3.35 23.07 -7.82
C ASP A 327 -3.48 21.77 -6.99
N ILE A 328 -3.15 20.62 -7.61
CA ILE A 328 -3.03 19.33 -6.91
C ILE A 328 -1.59 19.16 -6.43
N PRO A 329 -1.32 19.02 -5.12
CA PRO A 329 0.03 18.79 -4.63
C PRO A 329 0.57 17.43 -5.11
N HIS A 330 1.84 17.43 -5.55
CA HIS A 330 2.54 16.21 -5.94
C HIS A 330 2.63 15.21 -4.77
N LYS A 331 2.13 13.99 -4.98
CA LYS A 331 2.11 12.94 -3.95
C LYS A 331 3.46 12.23 -3.89
N ASP A 332 4.25 12.51 -2.85
CA ASP A 332 5.37 11.65 -2.44
C ASP A 332 4.92 10.65 -1.37
N TYR A 333 5.58 9.49 -1.30
CA TYR A 333 5.29 8.43 -0.32
C TYR A 333 5.36 8.94 1.13
N MET A 334 6.29 9.85 1.44
CA MET A 334 6.37 10.49 2.76
C MET A 334 5.16 11.37 3.03
N MET A 335 4.66 12.07 2.02
CA MET A 335 3.45 12.87 2.16
C MET A 335 2.24 11.99 2.45
N ASN A 336 2.10 10.83 1.81
CA ASN A 336 1.00 9.91 2.09
C ASN A 336 1.00 9.44 3.57
N LYS A 337 2.17 9.18 4.16
CA LYS A 337 2.27 8.81 5.59
C LYS A 337 1.85 9.96 6.51
N VAL A 338 2.25 11.18 6.21
CA VAL A 338 1.88 12.37 6.99
C VAL A 338 0.38 12.65 6.85
N VAL A 339 -0.14 12.67 5.62
CA VAL A 339 -1.57 12.85 5.32
C VAL A 339 -2.40 11.80 6.04
N THR A 340 -2.01 10.53 6.01
CA THR A 340 -2.75 9.48 6.71
C THR A 340 -2.80 9.71 8.22
N LYS A 341 -1.71 10.19 8.84
CA LYS A 341 -1.69 10.56 10.26
C LYS A 341 -2.59 11.74 10.56
N VAL A 342 -2.59 12.78 9.71
CA VAL A 342 -3.45 13.95 9.85
C VAL A 342 -4.92 13.54 9.72
N LEU A 343 -5.27 12.67 8.76
CA LEU A 343 -6.63 12.15 8.60
C LEU A 343 -7.09 11.36 9.83
N MET A 344 -6.23 10.50 10.39
CA MET A 344 -6.54 9.77 11.63
C MET A 344 -6.70 10.72 12.82
N MET A 345 -5.88 11.78 12.90
CA MET A 345 -6.03 12.83 13.92
C MET A 345 -7.37 13.56 13.75
N PHE A 346 -7.73 13.95 12.53
CA PHE A 346 -9.02 14.60 12.24
C PHE A 346 -10.20 13.69 12.56
N ALA A 347 -10.12 12.40 12.25
CA ALA A 347 -11.15 11.42 12.63
C ALA A 347 -11.29 11.32 14.15
N ARG A 348 -10.17 11.22 14.88
CA ARG A 348 -10.19 11.20 16.35
C ARG A 348 -10.81 12.47 16.95
N ILE A 349 -10.45 13.64 16.43
CA ILE A 349 -11.03 14.92 16.85
C ILE A 349 -12.52 14.96 16.50
N SER A 350 -12.92 14.48 15.33
CA SER A 350 -14.32 14.46 14.90
C SER A 350 -15.17 13.54 15.79
N LYS A 351 -14.63 12.39 16.20
CA LYS A 351 -15.29 11.48 17.16
C LYS A 351 -15.47 12.11 18.54
N GLN A 352 -14.51 12.92 19.00
CA GLN A 352 -14.60 13.65 20.29
C GLN A 352 -15.46 14.92 20.21
N HIS A 353 -15.46 15.59 19.04
CA HIS A 353 -16.10 16.87 18.79
C HIS A 353 -16.84 16.85 17.43
N PRO A 354 -18.05 16.26 17.38
CA PRO A 354 -18.81 16.10 16.13
C PRO A 354 -19.09 17.41 15.38
N GLN A 355 -19.17 18.53 16.11
CA GLN A 355 -19.35 19.87 15.53
C GLN A 355 -18.19 20.30 14.61
N LEU A 356 -16.99 19.78 14.82
CA LEU A 356 -15.82 20.09 13.99
C LEU A 356 -15.75 19.23 12.72
N GLN A 357 -16.48 18.11 12.66
CA GLN A 357 -16.40 17.15 11.55
C GLN A 357 -16.65 17.82 10.20
N LYS A 358 -17.71 18.63 10.08
CA LYS A 358 -18.06 19.34 8.83
C LYS A 358 -16.93 20.26 8.36
N SER A 359 -16.32 21.00 9.28
CA SER A 359 -15.22 21.93 8.99
C SER A 359 -13.93 21.21 8.60
N LEU A 360 -13.59 20.11 9.28
CA LEU A 360 -12.41 19.31 8.98
C LEU A 360 -12.56 18.57 7.66
N GLN A 361 -13.74 18.02 7.38
CA GLN A 361 -14.07 17.36 6.12
C GLN A 361 -14.07 18.35 4.94
N GLY A 362 -14.52 19.60 5.16
CA GLY A 362 -14.46 20.67 4.16
C GLY A 362 -13.04 21.05 3.74
N ARG A 363 -12.03 20.79 4.59
CA ARG A 363 -10.60 20.99 4.27
C ARG A 363 -10.01 19.89 3.39
N LEU A 364 -10.71 18.77 3.20
CA LEU A 364 -10.22 17.64 2.42
C LEU A 364 -10.58 17.78 0.95
N HIS A 365 -9.56 17.67 0.10
CA HIS A 365 -9.76 17.69 -1.34
C HIS A 365 -10.30 16.32 -1.78
N LEU A 366 -11.50 16.32 -2.34
CA LEU A 366 -12.15 15.14 -2.96
C LEU A 366 -12.10 15.32 -4.48
N VAL A 367 -10.88 15.35 -5.02
CA VAL A 367 -10.63 15.63 -6.44
C VAL A 367 -10.00 14.41 -7.10
N PRO A 368 -10.23 14.18 -8.41
CA PRO A 368 -9.52 13.17 -9.16
C PRO A 368 -8.03 13.46 -9.15
N ASP A 369 -7.25 12.40 -8.97
CA ASP A 369 -5.78 12.43 -9.00
C ASP A 369 -5.24 11.47 -10.06
N LEU A 370 -3.91 11.44 -10.21
CA LEU A 370 -3.23 10.50 -11.10
C LEU A 370 -3.66 9.05 -10.88
N HIS A 371 -3.91 8.65 -9.62
CA HIS A 371 -4.37 7.30 -9.32
C HIS A 371 -5.79 7.04 -9.84
N THR A 372 -6.69 8.01 -9.71
CA THR A 372 -8.07 7.97 -10.24
C THR A 372 -8.05 7.71 -11.74
N TYR A 373 -7.31 8.54 -12.49
CA TYR A 373 -7.19 8.40 -13.94
C TYR A 373 -6.53 7.08 -14.34
N LYS A 374 -5.51 6.65 -13.60
CA LYS A 374 -4.89 5.34 -13.82
C LYS A 374 -5.89 4.21 -13.68
N LEU A 375 -6.76 4.22 -12.66
CA LEU A 375 -7.79 3.18 -12.47
C LEU A 375 -8.76 3.14 -13.65
N LEU A 376 -9.25 4.31 -14.07
CA LEU A 376 -10.19 4.44 -15.19
C LEU A 376 -9.54 4.00 -16.51
N VAL A 377 -8.36 4.54 -16.85
CA VAL A 377 -7.65 4.17 -18.07
C VAL A 377 -7.29 2.69 -18.09
N ASP A 378 -6.81 2.11 -16.98
CA ASP A 378 -6.47 0.68 -16.91
C ASP A 378 -7.71 -0.21 -17.18
N HIS A 379 -8.86 0.13 -16.61
CA HIS A 379 -10.11 -0.62 -16.84
C HIS A 379 -10.61 -0.48 -18.28
N TYR A 380 -10.81 0.76 -18.76
CA TYR A 380 -11.35 0.99 -20.09
C TYR A 380 -10.40 0.53 -21.21
N ALA A 381 -9.08 0.62 -21.02
CA ALA A 381 -8.10 0.14 -21.99
C ALA A 381 -7.97 -1.38 -22.01
N ILE A 382 -7.82 -2.02 -20.84
CA ILE A 382 -7.48 -3.45 -20.76
C ILE A 382 -8.73 -4.32 -20.78
N LYS A 383 -9.77 -3.96 -20.01
CA LYS A 383 -10.97 -4.79 -19.85
C LYS A 383 -11.97 -4.55 -20.97
N LEU A 384 -12.37 -3.29 -21.18
CA LEU A 384 -13.45 -2.96 -22.11
C LEU A 384 -12.96 -2.67 -23.54
N GLY A 385 -11.70 -2.28 -23.72
CA GLY A 385 -11.17 -1.88 -25.02
C GLY A 385 -11.79 -0.59 -25.59
N ASN A 386 -12.43 0.23 -24.74
CA ASN A 386 -13.09 1.46 -25.15
C ASN A 386 -12.07 2.60 -25.27
N LEU A 387 -11.42 2.68 -26.44
CA LEU A 387 -10.42 3.70 -26.72
C LEU A 387 -10.97 5.14 -26.71
N PRO A 388 -12.18 5.45 -27.23
CA PRO A 388 -12.74 6.80 -27.17
C PRO A 388 -12.81 7.36 -25.74
N LYS A 389 -13.25 6.53 -24.78
CA LYS A 389 -13.33 6.93 -23.39
C LYS A 389 -11.94 7.09 -22.74
N VAL A 390 -10.99 6.25 -23.12
CA VAL A 390 -9.59 6.42 -22.72
C VAL A 390 -9.01 7.73 -23.23
N ALA A 391 -9.26 8.09 -24.49
CA ALA A 391 -8.82 9.36 -25.07
C ALA A 391 -9.43 10.55 -24.34
N GLN A 392 -10.73 10.51 -24.02
CA GLN A 392 -11.39 11.53 -23.20
C GLN A 392 -10.67 11.75 -21.87
N TYR A 393 -10.31 10.68 -21.14
CA TYR A 393 -9.60 10.83 -19.89
C TYR A 393 -8.18 11.40 -20.05
N LEU A 394 -7.46 11.03 -21.11
CA LEU A 394 -6.13 11.59 -21.39
C LEU A 394 -6.21 13.09 -21.73
N ASP A 395 -7.22 13.51 -22.49
CA ASP A 395 -7.46 14.92 -22.78
C ASP A 395 -7.81 15.69 -21.49
N GLU A 396 -8.67 15.12 -20.65
CA GLU A 396 -9.01 15.69 -19.34
C GLU A 396 -7.77 15.83 -18.45
N MET A 397 -6.90 14.81 -18.38
CA MET A 397 -5.63 14.92 -17.64
C MET A 397 -4.76 16.08 -18.14
N LYS A 398 -4.71 16.29 -19.45
CA LYS A 398 -3.95 17.40 -20.06
C LYS A 398 -4.54 18.76 -19.69
N HIS A 399 -5.87 18.89 -19.72
CA HIS A 399 -6.57 20.12 -19.31
C HIS A 399 -6.40 20.43 -17.82
N LEU A 400 -6.43 19.40 -16.97
CA LEU A 400 -6.25 19.53 -15.53
C LEU A 400 -4.78 19.57 -15.08
N LYS A 401 -3.84 19.57 -16.04
CA LYS A 401 -2.38 19.58 -15.80
C LYS A 401 -1.92 18.44 -14.88
N ILE A 402 -2.56 17.28 -14.97
CA ILE A 402 -2.16 16.08 -14.24
C ILE A 402 -1.06 15.39 -15.06
N PRO A 403 0.14 15.15 -14.49
CA PRO A 403 1.24 14.58 -15.25
C PRO A 403 0.91 13.14 -15.70
N ILE A 404 1.22 12.83 -16.95
CA ILE A 404 1.08 11.47 -17.49
C ILE A 404 2.31 10.66 -17.06
N ASP A 405 2.08 9.64 -16.24
CA ASP A 405 3.13 8.73 -15.76
C ASP A 405 3.30 7.52 -16.69
N ALA A 406 4.47 6.86 -16.62
CA ALA A 406 4.81 5.68 -17.43
C ALA A 406 3.79 4.54 -17.25
N THR A 407 3.12 4.50 -16.10
CA THR A 407 2.10 3.49 -15.82
C THR A 407 0.83 3.62 -16.67
N ILE A 408 0.52 4.82 -17.18
CA ILE A 408 -0.60 5.03 -18.11
C ILE A 408 -0.24 4.47 -19.49
N PHE A 409 0.97 4.74 -19.98
CA PHE A 409 1.48 4.14 -21.21
C PHE A 409 1.48 2.62 -21.14
N LEU A 410 1.87 2.05 -20.00
CA LEU A 410 1.81 0.59 -19.78
C LEU A 410 0.38 0.05 -19.97
N SER A 411 -0.63 0.74 -19.45
CA SER A 411 -2.05 0.36 -19.60
C SER A 411 -2.51 0.47 -21.06
N LEU A 412 -2.11 1.52 -21.78
CA LEU A 412 -2.40 1.69 -23.21
C LEU A 412 -1.79 0.57 -24.05
N LEU A 413 -0.50 0.27 -23.85
CA LEU A 413 0.21 -0.78 -24.59
C LEU A 413 -0.40 -2.16 -24.33
N LYS A 414 -0.84 -2.43 -23.10
CA LYS A 414 -1.64 -3.63 -22.79
C LYS A 414 -2.96 -3.63 -23.55
N GLY A 415 -3.66 -2.50 -23.62
CA GLY A 415 -4.88 -2.33 -24.41
C GLY A 415 -4.67 -2.68 -25.89
N PHE A 416 -3.63 -2.13 -26.53
CA PHE A 416 -3.26 -2.47 -27.92
C PHE A 416 -2.97 -3.96 -28.10
N TYR A 417 -2.25 -4.59 -27.16
CA TYR A 417 -2.00 -6.03 -27.24
C TYR A 417 -3.28 -6.87 -27.14
N MET A 418 -4.23 -6.47 -26.28
CA MET A 418 -5.45 -7.24 -26.03
C MET A 418 -6.51 -7.03 -27.12
N HIS A 419 -6.68 -5.80 -27.60
CA HIS A 419 -7.79 -5.38 -28.48
C HIS A 419 -7.35 -4.95 -29.88
N GLY A 420 -6.05 -4.95 -30.17
CA GLY A 420 -5.50 -4.61 -31.49
C GLY A 420 -5.24 -5.83 -32.38
N GLY A 421 -4.80 -5.55 -33.61
CA GLY A 421 -4.35 -6.57 -34.56
C GLY A 421 -5.42 -7.22 -35.44
N PHE A 422 -6.62 -6.62 -35.54
CA PHE A 422 -7.66 -7.02 -36.49
C PHE A 422 -8.22 -5.83 -37.26
N ALA A 423 -8.72 -6.09 -38.48
CA ALA A 423 -9.24 -5.04 -39.36
C ALA A 423 -10.46 -4.34 -38.76
N GLY A 424 -10.45 -3.01 -38.75
CA GLY A 424 -11.52 -2.19 -38.16
C GLY A 424 -11.42 -1.98 -36.64
N SER A 425 -10.35 -2.48 -35.98
CA SER A 425 -10.12 -2.15 -34.57
C SER A 425 -9.79 -0.67 -34.39
N ASP A 426 -10.41 -0.06 -33.39
CA ASP A 426 -10.03 1.26 -32.90
C ASP A 426 -8.58 1.30 -32.41
N TRP A 427 -8.01 0.16 -32.01
CA TRP A 427 -6.62 0.00 -31.58
C TRP A 427 -5.71 -0.24 -32.79
N SER A 428 -5.66 0.75 -33.69
CA SER A 428 -4.93 0.67 -34.96
C SER A 428 -3.43 0.92 -34.81
N GLN A 429 -2.65 0.45 -35.81
CA GLN A 429 -1.22 0.68 -35.90
C GLN A 429 -0.83 2.17 -35.81
N GLN A 430 -1.53 3.04 -36.54
CA GLN A 430 -1.24 4.48 -36.54
C GLN A 430 -1.37 5.10 -35.14
N ARG A 431 -2.37 4.67 -34.36
CA ARG A 431 -2.55 5.14 -32.99
C ARG A 431 -1.48 4.59 -32.05
N LEU A 432 -1.04 3.34 -32.26
CA LEU A 432 0.08 2.75 -31.50
C LEU A 432 1.38 3.54 -31.73
N GLU A 433 1.68 3.88 -32.99
CA GLU A 433 2.85 4.71 -33.35
C GLU A 433 2.78 6.08 -32.67
N GLY A 434 1.61 6.71 -32.64
CA GLY A 434 1.39 7.96 -31.91
C GLY A 434 1.63 7.82 -30.40
N VAL A 435 1.19 6.73 -29.78
CA VAL A 435 1.43 6.46 -28.34
C VAL A 435 2.91 6.21 -28.05
N LEU A 436 3.63 5.49 -28.92
CA LEU A 436 5.07 5.28 -28.79
C LEU A 436 5.86 6.58 -28.98
N SER A 437 5.47 7.42 -29.94
CA SER A 437 6.05 8.75 -30.12
C SER A 437 5.86 9.62 -28.87
N ALA A 438 4.64 9.66 -28.33
CA ALA A 438 4.35 10.40 -27.10
C ALA A 438 5.12 9.84 -25.89
N LEU A 439 5.32 8.52 -25.83
CA LEU A 439 6.14 7.87 -24.80
C LEU A 439 7.60 8.35 -24.86
N TYR A 440 8.19 8.38 -26.05
CA TYR A 440 9.56 8.85 -26.24
C TYR A 440 9.71 10.33 -25.92
N GLN A 441 8.78 11.16 -26.39
CA GLN A 441 8.76 12.59 -26.08
C GLN A 441 8.65 12.83 -24.56
N ALA A 442 7.75 12.13 -23.88
CA ALA A 442 7.59 12.26 -22.43
C ALA A 442 8.87 11.88 -21.66
N HIS A 443 9.57 10.82 -22.10
CA HIS A 443 10.85 10.43 -21.51
C HIS A 443 11.95 11.48 -21.75
N ASP A 444 12.08 11.97 -22.98
CA ASP A 444 13.09 12.96 -23.38
C ASP A 444 12.87 14.30 -22.63
N GLU A 445 11.63 14.73 -22.43
CA GLU A 445 11.27 15.95 -21.68
C GLU A 445 11.45 15.80 -20.15
N HIS A 446 11.17 14.62 -19.60
CA HIS A 446 11.11 14.37 -18.15
C HIS A 446 12.16 13.36 -17.65
N ALA A 447 13.38 13.40 -18.21
CA ALA A 447 14.45 12.41 -18.07
C ALA A 447 14.80 11.95 -16.62
N ARG A 448 14.42 12.68 -15.57
CA ARG A 448 14.66 12.27 -14.16
C ARG A 448 13.46 11.64 -13.46
N GLY A 449 12.24 11.82 -13.98
CA GLY A 449 10.99 11.35 -13.36
C GLY A 449 10.30 10.21 -14.11
N PHE A 450 10.55 10.08 -15.42
CA PHE A 450 9.86 9.14 -16.29
C PHE A 450 10.80 8.01 -16.72
N ARG A 451 10.70 6.84 -16.07
CA ARG A 451 11.61 5.72 -16.32
C ARG A 451 11.01 4.67 -17.26
N ILE A 452 11.75 4.30 -18.29
CA ILE A 452 11.38 3.20 -19.19
C ILE A 452 11.88 1.91 -18.57
N ASP A 453 11.02 1.28 -17.77
CA ASP A 453 11.33 0.03 -17.11
C ASP A 453 11.19 -1.18 -18.06
N ARG A 454 11.70 -2.33 -17.60
CA ARG A 454 11.62 -3.60 -18.33
C ARG A 454 10.20 -3.95 -18.76
N TRP A 455 9.21 -3.71 -17.91
CA TRP A 455 7.84 -4.13 -18.19
C TRP A 455 7.21 -3.30 -19.30
N LEU A 456 7.47 -1.99 -19.31
CA LEU A 456 7.03 -1.10 -20.37
C LEU A 456 7.59 -1.53 -21.73
N VAL A 457 8.88 -1.88 -21.79
CA VAL A 457 9.52 -2.39 -23.02
C VAL A 457 8.85 -3.69 -23.49
N ILE A 458 8.67 -4.67 -22.59
CA ILE A 458 8.05 -5.96 -22.96
C ILE A 458 6.65 -5.75 -23.54
N TRP A 459 5.83 -4.90 -22.92
CA TRP A 459 4.46 -4.64 -23.39
C TRP A 459 4.43 -3.81 -24.68
N ALA A 460 5.37 -2.90 -24.89
CA ALA A 460 5.52 -2.17 -26.16
C ALA A 460 5.81 -3.14 -27.31
N LEU A 461 6.80 -4.02 -27.14
CA LEU A 461 7.16 -5.01 -28.15
C LEU A 461 6.00 -5.97 -28.46
N ARG A 462 5.29 -6.43 -27.43
CA ARG A 462 4.10 -7.28 -27.60
C ARG A 462 2.99 -6.57 -28.37
N ALA A 463 2.73 -5.30 -28.05
CA ALA A 463 1.73 -4.49 -28.74
C ALA A 463 2.09 -4.31 -30.23
N VAL A 464 3.35 -3.98 -30.54
CA VAL A 464 3.83 -3.79 -31.91
C VAL A 464 3.77 -5.10 -32.70
N LYS A 465 4.23 -6.22 -32.13
CA LYS A 465 4.14 -7.54 -32.78
C LYS A 465 2.68 -7.93 -33.10
N LYS A 466 1.73 -7.47 -32.29
CA LYS A 466 0.30 -7.76 -32.47
C LYS A 466 -0.36 -6.85 -33.51
N CYS A 467 -0.01 -5.57 -33.53
CA CYS A 467 -0.70 -4.55 -34.32
C CYS A 467 0.01 -4.16 -35.62
N SER A 468 1.30 -4.49 -35.77
CA SER A 468 2.19 -4.03 -36.84
C SER A 468 3.01 -5.19 -37.43
N SER A 469 4.06 -4.87 -38.20
CA SER A 469 4.96 -5.85 -38.84
C SER A 469 6.20 -6.17 -38.00
N ASP A 470 6.89 -7.26 -38.39
CA ASP A 470 8.14 -7.68 -37.75
C ASP A 470 9.30 -6.70 -37.97
N GLU A 471 9.29 -5.97 -39.08
CA GLU A 471 10.24 -4.88 -39.33
C GLU A 471 10.08 -3.76 -38.31
N GLU A 472 8.84 -3.38 -38.00
CA GLU A 472 8.54 -2.31 -37.05
C GLU A 472 8.84 -2.72 -35.60
N LEU A 473 8.70 -4.01 -35.29
CA LEU A 473 9.11 -4.58 -34.02
C LEU A 473 10.62 -4.40 -33.78
N VAL A 474 11.45 -4.70 -34.79
CA VAL A 474 12.91 -4.54 -34.71
C VAL A 474 13.28 -3.07 -34.50
N LYS A 475 12.71 -2.16 -35.29
CA LYS A 475 12.93 -0.72 -35.14
C LYS A 475 12.54 -0.21 -33.75
N THR A 476 11.40 -0.68 -33.23
CA THR A 476 10.93 -0.29 -31.89
C THR A 476 11.91 -0.75 -30.81
N PHE A 477 12.43 -1.98 -30.92
CA PHE A 477 13.42 -2.50 -29.97
C PHE A 477 14.70 -1.66 -29.98
N ASP A 478 15.22 -1.35 -31.17
CA ASP A 478 16.43 -0.53 -31.32
C ASP A 478 16.24 0.87 -30.70
N LEU A 479 15.11 1.53 -30.97
CA LEU A 479 14.79 2.84 -30.41
C LEU A 479 14.61 2.81 -28.88
N MET A 480 13.96 1.78 -28.34
CA MET A 480 13.81 1.63 -26.89
C MET A 480 15.13 1.30 -26.20
N SER A 481 16.01 0.53 -26.84
CA SER A 481 17.31 0.16 -26.27
C SER A 481 18.23 1.36 -26.03
N GLN A 482 18.09 2.41 -26.84
CA GLN A 482 18.83 3.67 -26.70
C GLN A 482 18.30 4.55 -25.55
N ARG A 483 17.07 4.31 -25.09
CA ARG A 483 16.34 5.18 -24.14
C ARG A 483 15.93 4.48 -22.83
N TRP A 484 16.21 3.18 -22.67
CA TRP A 484 15.71 2.45 -21.50
C TRP A 484 16.53 2.69 -20.23
N ASP A 485 15.90 2.49 -19.07
CA ASP A 485 16.51 2.63 -17.74
C ASP A 485 17.02 1.29 -17.17
N ILE A 486 17.17 0.29 -18.03
CA ILE A 486 17.51 -1.08 -17.64
C ILE A 486 18.99 -1.15 -17.30
N LYS A 487 19.32 -1.83 -16.21
CA LYS A 487 20.73 -2.03 -15.82
C LYS A 487 21.43 -2.94 -16.84
N PRO A 488 22.74 -2.73 -17.12
CA PRO A 488 23.48 -3.50 -18.14
C PRO A 488 23.50 -5.01 -17.90
N ASP A 489 23.45 -5.46 -16.63
CA ASP A 489 23.39 -6.88 -16.24
C ASP A 489 22.12 -7.59 -16.73
N ARG A 490 21.07 -6.83 -17.08
CA ARG A 490 19.77 -7.35 -17.51
C ARG A 490 19.49 -7.16 -19.00
N GLU A 491 20.37 -6.52 -19.75
CA GLU A 491 20.22 -6.35 -21.19
C GLU A 491 20.20 -7.68 -21.96
N PRO A 492 21.07 -8.68 -21.67
CA PRO A 492 21.02 -9.96 -22.38
C PRO A 492 19.67 -10.68 -22.23
N PHE A 493 19.03 -10.51 -21.06
CA PHE A 493 17.70 -11.03 -20.79
C PHE A 493 16.63 -10.33 -21.66
N MET A 494 16.78 -9.03 -21.92
CA MET A 494 15.87 -8.29 -22.82
C MET A 494 16.00 -8.74 -24.27
N HIS A 495 17.23 -8.97 -24.76
CA HIS A 495 17.44 -9.53 -26.09
C HIS A 495 16.80 -10.92 -26.24
N ALA A 496 16.93 -11.79 -25.22
CA ALA A 496 16.28 -13.09 -25.22
C ALA A 496 14.74 -13.00 -25.24
N ILE A 497 14.14 -12.02 -24.54
CA ILE A 497 12.69 -11.79 -24.60
C ILE A 497 12.29 -11.29 -25.99
N PHE A 498 13.04 -10.34 -26.56
CA PHE A 498 12.78 -9.82 -27.90
C PHE A 498 12.76 -10.93 -28.95
N GLU A 499 13.77 -11.83 -28.94
CA GLU A 499 13.78 -13.00 -29.82
C GLU A 499 12.55 -13.90 -29.60
N ASN A 500 12.19 -14.16 -28.35
CA ASN A 500 11.01 -14.96 -28.04
C ASN A 500 9.70 -14.31 -28.54
N ILE A 501 9.58 -12.99 -28.54
CA ILE A 501 8.44 -12.25 -29.09
C ILE A 501 8.46 -12.34 -30.62
N LEU A 502 9.61 -12.11 -31.25
CA LEU A 502 9.79 -12.16 -32.70
C LEU A 502 9.35 -13.53 -33.27
N TYR A 503 9.79 -14.62 -32.62
CA TYR A 503 9.46 -16.00 -33.00
C TYR A 503 8.15 -16.53 -32.41
N ASN A 504 7.27 -15.67 -31.87
CA ASN A 504 5.95 -16.03 -31.31
C ASN A 504 5.97 -17.05 -30.14
N ARG A 505 7.12 -17.25 -29.49
CA ARG A 505 7.27 -18.16 -28.34
C ARG A 505 6.70 -17.56 -27.05
N ASP A 506 6.64 -16.23 -26.96
CA ASP A 506 6.22 -15.49 -25.77
C ASP A 506 4.69 -15.21 -25.69
N LEU A 507 3.98 -15.23 -26.83
CA LEU A 507 2.59 -14.76 -26.94
C LEU A 507 1.55 -15.59 -26.16
N ARG A 508 1.92 -16.76 -25.62
CA ARG A 508 1.02 -17.62 -24.83
C ARG A 508 1.04 -17.29 -23.33
N SER A 509 1.99 -16.48 -22.86
CA SER A 509 2.11 -16.09 -21.44
C SER A 509 1.40 -14.77 -21.17
N SER A 510 0.06 -14.82 -21.08
CA SER A 510 -0.76 -13.69 -20.60
C SER A 510 -0.55 -13.40 -19.11
N ARG A 511 0.11 -14.30 -18.36
CA ARG A 511 0.14 -14.33 -16.89
C ARG A 511 1.50 -14.10 -16.23
N GLY A 512 2.51 -13.61 -16.95
CA GLY A 512 3.69 -13.01 -16.30
C GLY A 512 4.41 -13.87 -15.26
N LYS A 513 4.43 -15.21 -15.40
CA LYS A 513 5.24 -16.08 -14.52
C LYS A 513 6.69 -16.06 -14.99
N TRP A 514 7.47 -15.09 -14.50
CA TRP A 514 8.89 -14.94 -14.85
C TRP A 514 9.85 -14.99 -13.65
N ASP A 515 9.32 -15.17 -12.43
CA ASP A 515 10.14 -15.32 -11.22
C ASP A 515 10.39 -16.80 -10.84
N GLU A 516 9.80 -17.77 -11.57
CA GLU A 516 10.22 -19.17 -11.46
C GLU A 516 11.40 -19.40 -12.42
N ALA A 517 12.61 -19.56 -11.85
CA ALA A 517 13.76 -20.09 -12.56
C ALA A 517 13.35 -21.33 -13.38
N PRO A 518 13.97 -21.58 -14.56
CA PRO A 518 13.60 -22.72 -15.39
C PRO A 518 13.67 -23.99 -14.55
N ARG A 519 12.51 -24.62 -14.29
CA ARG A 519 12.47 -25.97 -13.73
C ARG A 519 13.30 -26.83 -14.66
N ARG A 520 14.49 -27.24 -14.20
CA ARG A 520 15.27 -28.26 -14.91
C ARG A 520 14.31 -29.44 -15.10
N ARG A 521 14.03 -29.78 -16.36
CA ARG A 521 13.52 -31.10 -16.71
C ARG A 521 14.65 -32.10 -16.41
N SER A 522 14.75 -32.46 -15.14
CA SER A 522 15.45 -33.65 -14.68
C SER A 522 14.51 -34.26 -13.67
N ASP A 523 13.78 -35.27 -14.14
CA ASP A 523 13.44 -36.52 -13.44
C ASP A 523 12.13 -37.02 -14.02
N ILE A 524 12.28 -37.76 -15.11
CA ILE A 524 11.35 -38.83 -15.48
C ILE A 524 11.70 -39.97 -14.52
N PRO A 525 10.84 -40.37 -13.56
CA PRO A 525 10.97 -41.67 -12.96
C PRO A 525 10.42 -42.67 -13.97
N GLY A 526 11.34 -43.35 -14.67
CA GLY A 526 11.03 -44.62 -15.30
C GLY A 526 10.99 -45.68 -14.21
N LEU A 527 9.78 -46.03 -13.77
CA LEU A 527 9.23 -47.36 -13.47
C LEU A 527 7.95 -47.21 -12.67
#